data_AF-A0A2N2SC14-F1
#
_entry.id   AF-A0A2N2SC14-F1
#
_cell.length_a   1.000
_cell.length_b   1.000
_cell.length_c   1.000
_cell.angle_alpha   90.00
_cell.angle_beta   90.00
_cell.angle_gamma   90.00
#
_symmetry.space_group_name_H-M   'P 1'
#
loop_
_entity.id
_entity.type
_entity.pdbx_description
1 polymer ?
#
loop_
_entity_poly.entity_id
_entity_poly.type
_entity_poly.pdbx_seq_one_letter_code
_entity_poly.pdbx_strand_id
1 'polypeptide(L)'
;FRVHKLEEGKQLVQPVTDGKRIVISTAKVIRREKINAGGKEYDTFLVEPEMKNIGGIFEKSDKSSFQIWVTADHYRVPVRIKSGVAVGSFVAELTSWEKGEPK
;
A
#
# COMPACT_ATOMS: atom_id res chain seq x y z
N PHE A 1 2.39 3.84 7.18
CA PHE A 1 3.71 3.94 6.50
C PHE A 1 4.54 5.15 6.93
N ARG A 2 4.05 6.40 6.77
CA ARG A 2 4.84 7.63 6.99
C ARG A 2 5.53 7.79 8.34
N VAL A 3 5.06 7.16 9.40
CA VAL A 3 5.64 7.27 10.75
C VAL A 3 6.51 6.07 11.14
N HIS A 4 6.71 5.10 10.24
CA HIS A 4 7.52 3.90 10.51
C HIS A 4 8.68 3.79 9.54
N LYS A 5 9.86 3.45 10.07
CA LYS A 5 10.97 2.98 9.23
C LYS A 5 10.55 1.70 8.51
N LEU A 6 10.71 1.64 7.19
CA LEU A 6 10.42 0.46 6.38
C LEU A 6 11.74 -0.24 6.01
N GLU A 7 11.74 -1.55 6.14
CA GLU A 7 12.86 -2.44 5.83
C GLU A 7 12.26 -3.75 5.32
N GLU A 8 12.95 -4.45 4.42
CA GLU A 8 12.47 -5.71 3.87
C GLU A 8 12.20 -6.74 4.97
N GLY A 9 11.13 -7.51 4.82
CA GLY A 9 10.70 -8.50 5.81
C GLY A 9 9.98 -7.93 7.03
N LYS A 10 10.01 -6.61 7.25
CA LYS A 10 9.34 -5.97 8.38
C LYS A 10 7.83 -6.16 8.33
N GLN A 11 7.24 -6.44 9.49
CA GLN A 11 5.80 -6.45 9.68
C GLN A 11 5.35 -5.24 10.51
N LEU A 12 4.24 -4.64 10.11
CA LEU A 12 3.60 -3.52 10.79
C LEU A 12 2.21 -3.95 11.24
N VAL A 13 1.97 -3.99 12.55
CA VAL A 13 0.64 -4.28 13.11
C VAL A 13 -0.03 -2.97 13.47
N GLN A 14 -1.18 -2.66 12.85
CA GLN A 14 -1.87 -1.37 13.00
C GLN A 14 -3.39 -1.53 13.03
N PRO A 15 -4.09 -0.63 13.75
CA PRO A 15 -5.52 -0.48 13.57
C PRO A 15 -5.80 0.12 12.18
N VAL A 16 -6.68 -0.53 11.42
CA VAL A 16 -7.18 -0.06 10.13
C VAL A 16 -8.71 -0.03 10.17
N THR A 17 -9.33 0.81 9.35
CA THR A 17 -10.78 0.94 9.28
C THR A 17 -11.29 0.89 7.84
N ASP A 18 -12.45 0.25 7.66
CA ASP A 18 -13.24 0.27 6.42
C ASP A 18 -14.33 1.36 6.44
N GLY A 19 -14.31 2.25 7.43
CA GLY A 19 -15.32 3.27 7.66
C GLY A 19 -16.54 2.79 8.46
N LYS A 20 -16.66 1.49 8.74
CA LYS A 20 -17.73 0.90 9.58
C LYS A 20 -17.19 0.29 10.87
N ARG A 21 -16.05 -0.39 10.79
CA ARG A 21 -15.37 -1.02 11.93
C ARG A 21 -13.87 -0.71 11.93
N ILE A 22 -13.24 -0.91 13.09
CA ILE A 22 -11.78 -0.90 13.25
C ILE A 22 -11.35 -2.35 13.44
N VAL A 23 -10.32 -2.77 12.69
CA VAL A 23 -9.70 -4.10 12.82
C VAL A 23 -8.20 -3.95 12.95
N ILE A 24 -7.58 -4.85 13.72
CA ILE A 24 -6.11 -4.94 13.76
C ILE A 24 -5.67 -5.74 12.54
N SER A 25 -4.83 -5.15 11.71
CA SER A 25 -4.28 -5.77 10.50
C SER A 25 -2.76 -5.67 10.49
N THR A 26 -2.12 -6.64 9.84
CA THR A 26 -0.67 -6.69 9.62
C THR A 26 -0.36 -6.29 8.19
N ALA A 27 0.64 -5.44 7.98
CA ALA A 27 1.21 -5.16 6.68
C ALA A 27 2.67 -5.60 6.62
N LYS A 28 3.02 -6.40 5.61
CA LYS A 28 4.38 -6.92 5.41
C LYS A 28 5.09 -6.12 4.33
N VAL A 29 6.28 -5.63 4.65
CA VAL A 29 7.21 -5.09 3.66
C VAL A 29 7.88 -6.28 2.97
N ILE A 30 7.59 -6.46 1.67
CA ILE A 30 8.02 -7.64 0.92
C ILE A 30 9.46 -7.48 0.45
N ARG A 31 9.75 -6.40 -0.27
CA ARG A 31 11.06 -6.09 -0.83
C ARG A 31 11.17 -4.61 -1.20
N ARG A 32 12.38 -4.13 -1.43
CA ARG A 32 12.69 -2.87 -2.10
C ARG A 32 12.90 -3.15 -3.58
N GLU A 33 12.27 -2.35 -4.44
CA GLU A 33 12.43 -2.47 -5.88
C GLU A 33 12.25 -1.12 -6.56
N LYS A 34 12.88 -0.97 -7.72
CA LYS A 34 12.63 0.16 -8.61
C LYS A 34 11.46 -0.16 -9.53
N ILE A 35 10.51 0.78 -9.64
CA ILE A 35 9.39 0.66 -10.57
C ILE A 35 9.24 1.93 -11.40
N ASN A 36 8.79 1.79 -12.64
CA ASN A 36 8.25 2.91 -13.41
C ASN A 36 6.76 3.06 -13.09
N ALA A 37 6.29 4.23 -12.69
CA ALA A 37 4.88 4.54 -12.47
C ALA A 37 4.60 5.97 -12.97
N GLY A 38 3.51 6.19 -13.71
CA GLY A 38 3.18 7.51 -14.25
C GLY A 38 4.29 8.12 -15.12
N GLY A 39 5.09 7.29 -15.79
CA GLY A 39 6.20 7.72 -16.64
C GLY A 39 7.48 8.12 -15.88
N LYS A 40 7.56 7.88 -14.56
CA LYS A 40 8.73 8.20 -13.73
C LYS A 40 9.25 6.95 -13.02
N GLU A 41 10.57 6.83 -12.89
CA GLU A 41 11.18 5.77 -12.07
C GLU A 41 11.18 6.17 -10.60
N TYR A 42 10.77 5.25 -9.73
CA TYR A 42 10.79 5.40 -8.29
C TYR A 42 11.54 4.23 -7.65
N ASP A 43 12.37 4.54 -6.65
CA ASP A 43 12.88 3.56 -5.69
C ASP A 43 11.83 3.38 -4.59
N THR A 44 11.36 2.15 -4.38
CA THR A 44 10.15 1.87 -3.61
C THR A 44 10.28 0.66 -2.70
N PHE A 45 9.44 0.61 -1.68
CA PHE A 45 9.11 -0.62 -0.97
C PHE A 45 7.75 -1.15 -1.42
N LEU A 46 7.71 -2.43 -1.78
CA LEU A 46 6.46 -3.16 -1.96
C LEU A 46 5.93 -3.61 -0.60
N VAL A 47 4.69 -3.26 -0.30
CA VAL A 47 3.99 -3.61 0.93
C VAL A 47 2.70 -4.34 0.62
N GLU A 48 2.45 -5.44 1.33
CA GLU A 48 1.24 -6.24 1.25
C GLU A 48 0.52 -6.24 2.62
N PRO A 49 -0.64 -5.57 2.74
CA PRO A 49 -1.50 -5.69 3.90
C PRO A 49 -2.31 -7.00 3.91
N GLU A 50 -2.54 -7.53 5.10
CA GLU A 50 -3.52 -8.57 5.33
C GLU A 50 -4.93 -8.00 5.24
N MET A 51 -5.69 -8.49 4.27
CA MET A 51 -7.09 -8.07 4.06
C MET A 51 -8.08 -8.87 4.90
N LYS A 52 -7.60 -9.78 5.76
CA LYS A 52 -8.45 -10.58 6.66
C LYS A 52 -9.24 -9.64 7.56
N ASN A 53 -10.57 -9.75 7.52
CA ASN A 53 -11.53 -8.94 8.29
C ASN A 53 -11.72 -7.48 7.85
N ILE A 54 -11.15 -7.05 6.71
CA ILE A 54 -11.56 -5.77 6.09
C ILE A 54 -12.83 -6.03 5.29
N GLY A 55 -13.92 -5.32 5.62
CA GLY A 55 -15.23 -5.52 4.99
C GLY A 55 -15.32 -4.99 3.56
N GLY A 56 -16.38 -5.37 2.83
CA GLY A 56 -16.70 -4.81 1.51
C GLY A 56 -16.09 -5.56 0.32
N ILE A 57 -15.66 -4.86 -0.74
CA ILE A 57 -15.15 -5.48 -1.99
C ILE A 57 -13.84 -6.26 -1.83
N PHE A 58 -13.22 -6.14 -0.65
CA PHE A 58 -12.00 -6.85 -0.24
C PHE A 58 -12.31 -8.06 0.65
N GLU A 59 -13.57 -8.24 1.02
CA GLU A 59 -14.08 -9.35 1.82
C GLU A 59 -14.30 -10.53 0.85
N LYS A 60 -13.30 -11.43 0.79
CA LYS A 60 -13.24 -12.69 0.02
C LYS A 60 -12.52 -12.60 -1.34
N SER A 61 -11.27 -13.04 -1.33
CA SER A 61 -10.86 -14.29 -1.99
C SER A 61 -9.45 -14.66 -1.54
N ASP A 62 -9.14 -15.95 -1.40
CA ASP A 62 -7.79 -16.46 -1.12
C ASP A 62 -6.75 -16.06 -2.18
N LYS A 63 -7.19 -15.40 -3.27
CA LYS A 63 -6.38 -14.88 -4.38
C LYS A 63 -6.33 -13.35 -4.46
N SER A 64 -6.95 -12.63 -3.53
CA SER A 64 -6.91 -11.16 -3.51
C SER A 64 -5.52 -10.70 -3.07
N SER A 65 -4.71 -10.26 -4.04
CA SER A 65 -3.47 -9.55 -3.76
C SER A 65 -3.80 -8.06 -3.66
N PHE A 66 -3.46 -7.44 -2.53
CA PHE A 66 -3.45 -5.99 -2.38
C PHE A 66 -2.00 -5.57 -2.19
N GLN A 67 -1.48 -4.78 -3.12
CA GLN A 67 -0.08 -4.38 -3.17
C GLN A 67 0.02 -2.87 -3.25
N ILE A 68 0.86 -2.29 -2.39
CA ILE A 68 1.14 -0.86 -2.36
C ILE A 68 2.64 -0.66 -2.55
N TRP A 69 3.02 0.15 -3.54
CA TRP A 69 4.39 0.64 -3.66
C TRP A 69 4.47 2.04 -3.08
N VAL A 70 5.34 2.22 -2.09
CA VAL A 70 5.65 3.52 -1.49
C VAL A 70 7.10 3.88 -1.74
N THR A 71 7.42 5.16 -1.95
CA THR A 71 8.81 5.62 -2.11
C THR A 71 9.69 5.20 -0.92
N ALA A 72 10.95 4.87 -1.21
CA ALA A 72 11.95 4.49 -0.21
C ALA A 72 12.56 5.70 0.54
N ASP A 73 12.19 6.92 0.16
CA ASP A 73 12.54 8.15 0.86
C ASP A 73 11.77 8.32 2.18
N HIS A 74 11.99 9.43 2.89
CA HIS A 74 11.29 9.72 4.14
C HIS A 74 9.81 10.09 3.94
N TYR A 75 9.40 10.48 2.73
CA TYR A 75 8.03 10.88 2.43
C TYR A 75 7.09 9.68 2.29
N ARG A 76 7.61 8.53 1.85
CA ARG A 76 6.86 7.26 1.73
C ARG A 76 5.57 7.45 0.93
N VAL A 77 5.69 8.15 -0.20
CA VAL A 77 4.58 8.50 -1.09
C VAL A 77 4.11 7.24 -1.81
N PRO A 78 2.82 6.89 -1.75
CA PRO A 78 2.28 5.81 -2.57
C PRO A 78 2.36 6.18 -4.05
N VAL A 79 3.09 5.39 -4.85
CA VAL A 79 3.29 5.64 -6.28
C VAL A 79 2.52 4.66 -7.16
N ARG A 80 2.18 3.48 -6.63
CA ARG A 80 1.32 2.50 -7.30
C ARG A 80 0.51 1.71 -6.28
N ILE A 81 -0.74 1.41 -6.62
CA ILE A 81 -1.58 0.44 -5.91
C ILE A 81 -2.10 -0.57 -6.92
N LYS A 82 -1.97 -1.85 -6.62
CA LYS A 82 -2.58 -2.94 -7.38
C LYS A 82 -3.48 -3.75 -6.47
N SER A 83 -4.69 -4.04 -6.93
CA SER A 83 -5.61 -4.89 -6.20
C SER A 83 -6.32 -5.85 -7.13
N GLY A 84 -6.31 -7.13 -6.75
CA GLY A 84 -7.30 -8.10 -7.19
C GLY A 84 -8.48 -8.10 -6.22
N VAL A 85 -9.66 -7.77 -6.70
CA VAL A 85 -10.94 -7.79 -5.95
C VAL A 85 -11.84 -8.90 -6.50
N ALA A 86 -12.90 -9.24 -5.77
CA ALA A 86 -13.81 -10.32 -6.16
C ALA A 86 -14.40 -10.17 -7.59
N VAL A 87 -14.48 -8.93 -8.10
CA VAL A 87 -15.07 -8.60 -9.41
C VAL A 87 -14.05 -8.19 -10.48
N GLY A 88 -12.75 -8.34 -10.25
CA GLY A 88 -11.71 -8.01 -11.23
C GLY A 88 -10.40 -7.52 -10.60
N SER A 89 -9.68 -6.67 -11.32
CA SER A 89 -8.45 -6.07 -10.80
C SER A 89 -8.29 -4.64 -11.26
N PHE A 90 -7.64 -3.80 -10.46
CA PHE A 90 -7.25 -2.47 -10.86
C PHE A 90 -5.78 -2.20 -10.54
N VAL A 91 -5.20 -1.29 -11.32
CA VAL A 91 -3.89 -0.69 -11.07
C VAL A 91 -4.10 0.82 -11.07
N ALA A 92 -3.69 1.47 -9.99
CA ALA A 92 -3.63 2.92 -9.87
C ALA A 92 -2.17 3.35 -9.81
N GLU A 93 -1.81 4.37 -10.58
CA GLU A 93 -0.47 4.95 -10.62
C GLU A 93 -0.51 6.44 -10.30
N LEU A 94 0.51 6.91 -9.60
CA LEU A 94 0.68 8.32 -9.29
C LEU A 94 1.09 9.08 -10.56
N THR A 95 0.26 10.04 -10.96
CA THR A 95 0.53 10.91 -12.11
C THR A 95 1.37 12.13 -11.71
N SER A 96 1.03 12.74 -10.57
CA SER A 96 1.76 13.89 -10.03
C SER A 96 1.47 14.05 -8.53
N TRP A 97 2.40 14.69 -7.82
CA TRP A 97 2.19 15.15 -6.45
C TRP A 97 3.10 16.34 -6.18
N GLU A 98 2.68 17.21 -5.27
CA GLU A 98 3.46 18.35 -4.79
C GLU A 98 3.51 18.31 -3.26
N LYS A 99 4.63 18.75 -2.70
CA LYS A 99 4.76 18.88 -1.25
C LYS A 99 4.06 20.18 -0.83
N GLY A 100 3.02 20.06 -0.02
CA GLY A 100 2.40 21.23 0.61
C GLY A 100 3.37 21.94 1.54
N GLU A 101 3.30 23.27 1.59
CA GLU A 101 4.00 24.06 2.59
C GLU A 101 3.31 23.91 3.96
N PRO A 102 4.07 23.76 5.06
CA PRO A 102 3.50 23.80 6.40
C PRO A 102 2.80 25.16 6.60
N LYS A 103 1.57 25.14 7.11
CA LYS A 103 0.89 26.33 7.63
C LYS A 103 1.24 26.55 9.10
#